data_AF-A0A6B3G6Q0-F1
#
_entry.id   AF-A0A6B3G6Q0-F1
#
_cell.length_a   1.000
_cell.length_b   1.000
_cell.length_c   1.000
_cell.angle_alpha   90.00
_cell.angle_beta   90.00
_cell.angle_gamma   90.00
#
_symmetry.space_group_name_H-M   'P 1'
#
loop_
_entity.id
_entity.type
_entity.pdbx_description
1 polymer ?
#
loop_
_entity_poly.entity_id
_entity_poly.type
_entity_poly.pdbx_seq_one_letter_code
_entity_poly.pdbx_strand_id
1 'polypeptide(L)'
;MVIRGNSASGKSSVAQGLRDHYGRGIAIVGQDVIRRDVLREHDTARGANIAMLGRIAREALDAGFHVVLEGILYADRYSHMVTSLVRDHRGSSHCYYLDVPLEATLVRHASKADAAYLEQVTDTHLTSWYRELDLLPGGLETVIPADSTLRDTIAHILRETDLACASPVPPPRCTSSQGDAVNPPVLMSDPRVAAIPVHECGEPLVDVRDHGFRVDPRKQDPLSAFAHVREGVLARLKQARSLLPAGTDLLFIEGYRPLALQERYFTEYRDELAATHPDWTAEELHQNASRYVSPPEMAPHSAGAAVDVTLVDQDGHELDLGTRVNASPEESHGACFTHATNISDRARHHRTLLLNAMESADFTNYGTEFRHFSAADRYHALMRQEPHARYGPIQQAQPADSATQERGPTPWPGFDPRTGNKRKASNGDTCA
;
A
#
# COMPACT_ATOMS: atom_id res chain seq x y z
N MET A 1 -8.41 18.00 14.93
CA MET A 1 -8.28 18.72 16.22
C MET A 1 -8.10 17.74 17.38
N VAL A 2 -7.59 18.24 18.51
CA VAL A 2 -7.32 17.47 19.72
C VAL A 2 -7.99 18.13 20.92
N ILE A 3 -8.69 17.37 21.76
CA ILE A 3 -9.36 17.86 22.97
C ILE A 3 -8.85 17.09 24.19
N ARG A 4 -8.07 17.77 25.03
CA ARG A 4 -7.42 17.23 26.24
C ARG A 4 -8.01 17.81 27.52
N GLY A 5 -7.66 17.21 28.65
CA GLY A 5 -8.07 17.62 29.98
C GLY A 5 -8.34 16.45 30.92
N ASN A 6 -8.37 16.72 32.22
CA ASN A 6 -8.56 15.72 33.28
C ASN A 6 -9.90 14.96 33.16
N SER A 7 -10.03 13.85 33.89
CA SER A 7 -11.30 13.11 33.96
C SER A 7 -12.49 14.04 34.27
N ALA A 8 -13.67 13.74 33.75
CA ALA A 8 -14.90 14.54 33.93
C ALA A 8 -14.81 16.03 33.53
N SER A 9 -13.80 16.45 32.76
CA SER A 9 -13.69 17.82 32.24
C SER A 9 -14.68 18.15 31.11
N GLY A 10 -15.34 17.15 30.53
CA GLY A 10 -16.33 17.32 29.46
C GLY A 10 -15.83 17.05 28.04
N LYS A 11 -14.60 16.53 27.86
CA LYS A 11 -14.00 16.25 26.54
C LYS A 11 -14.92 15.50 25.58
N SER A 12 -15.42 14.35 26.01
CA SER A 12 -16.27 13.49 25.16
C SER A 12 -17.61 14.16 24.88
N SER A 13 -18.15 14.97 25.80
CA SER A 13 -19.35 15.78 25.58
C SER A 13 -19.10 16.90 24.57
N VAL A 14 -17.95 17.58 24.61
CA VAL A 14 -17.56 18.57 23.60
C VAL A 14 -17.37 17.90 22.24
N ALA A 15 -16.64 16.78 22.18
CA ALA A 15 -16.42 16.04 20.95
C ALA A 15 -17.75 15.59 20.31
N GLN A 16 -18.68 15.07 21.11
CA GLN A 16 -20.00 14.68 20.63
C GLN A 16 -20.81 15.90 20.19
N GLY A 17 -20.82 16.99 20.96
CA GLY A 17 -21.53 18.21 20.60
C GLY A 17 -21.02 18.87 19.32
N LEU A 18 -19.70 18.79 19.04
CA LEU A 18 -19.12 19.21 17.77
C LEU A 18 -19.65 18.37 16.60
N ARG A 19 -19.70 17.05 16.77
CA ARG A 19 -20.28 16.13 15.79
C ARG A 19 -21.77 16.36 15.60
N ASP A 20 -22.52 16.60 16.66
CA ASP A 20 -23.97 16.84 16.57
C ASP A 20 -24.28 18.15 15.84
N HIS A 21 -23.44 19.18 16.01
CA HIS A 21 -23.58 20.46 15.31
C HIS A 21 -23.18 20.36 13.83
N TYR A 22 -22.06 19.72 13.52
CA TYR A 22 -21.57 19.58 12.14
C TYR A 22 -22.31 18.50 11.34
N GLY A 23 -22.77 17.44 12.01
CA GLY A 23 -23.37 16.27 11.38
C GLY A 23 -22.34 15.23 10.94
N ARG A 24 -22.56 14.63 9.77
CA ARG A 24 -21.66 13.58 9.24
C ARG A 24 -20.33 14.20 8.79
N GLY A 25 -19.26 13.41 8.80
CA GLY A 25 -17.92 13.84 8.40
C GLY A 25 -16.96 14.13 9.57
N ILE A 26 -17.41 14.05 10.84
CA ILE A 26 -16.52 14.08 12.02
C ILE A 26 -16.30 12.68 12.59
N ALA A 27 -15.04 12.21 12.58
CA ALA A 27 -14.58 11.04 13.30
C ALA A 27 -14.08 11.43 14.70
N ILE A 28 -14.64 10.83 15.75
CA ILE A 28 -14.21 10.98 17.14
C ILE A 28 -13.35 9.77 17.46
N VAL A 29 -12.10 10.02 17.84
CA VAL A 29 -11.12 9.00 18.19
C VAL A 29 -10.84 9.16 19.68
N GLY A 30 -11.52 8.35 20.48
CA GLY A 30 -11.48 8.45 21.95
C GLY A 30 -10.45 7.55 22.59
N GLN A 31 -9.60 8.12 23.46
CA GLN A 31 -8.56 7.37 24.18
C GLN A 31 -9.13 6.20 24.97
N ASP A 32 -10.21 6.43 25.73
CA ASP A 32 -10.79 5.40 26.59
C ASP A 32 -11.46 4.29 25.78
N VAL A 33 -12.08 4.59 24.64
CA VAL A 33 -12.65 3.58 23.74
C VAL A 33 -11.56 2.61 23.28
N ILE A 34 -10.44 3.15 22.79
CA ILE A 34 -9.34 2.30 22.31
C ILE A 34 -8.69 1.52 23.46
N ARG A 35 -8.41 2.19 24.58
CA ARG A 35 -7.68 1.57 25.69
C ARG A 35 -8.53 0.55 26.45
N ARG A 36 -9.77 0.89 26.81
CA ARG A 36 -10.61 0.09 27.72
C ARG A 36 -11.49 -0.90 26.98
N ASP A 37 -12.09 -0.48 25.87
CA ASP A 37 -13.11 -1.29 25.20
C ASP A 37 -12.48 -2.20 24.14
N VAL A 38 -11.54 -1.65 23.36
CA VAL A 38 -10.87 -2.38 22.26
C VAL A 38 -9.69 -3.21 22.77
N LEU A 39 -8.71 -2.58 23.42
CA LEU A 39 -7.43 -3.24 23.76
C LEU A 39 -7.39 -3.82 25.17
N ARG A 40 -8.23 -3.31 26.09
CA ARG A 40 -8.22 -3.65 27.53
C ARG A 40 -6.83 -3.55 28.17
N GLU A 41 -6.11 -2.48 27.89
CA GLU A 41 -4.74 -2.26 28.40
C GLU A 41 -4.64 -1.10 29.40
N HIS A 42 -3.54 -1.08 30.15
CA HIS A 42 -3.21 0.06 31.00
C HIS A 42 -2.63 1.22 30.18
N ASP A 43 -2.84 2.46 30.65
CA ASP A 43 -2.22 3.61 30.01
C ASP A 43 -0.77 3.72 30.47
N THR A 44 0.16 3.41 29.57
CA THR A 44 1.60 3.46 29.80
C THR A 44 2.29 4.18 28.63
N ALA A 45 3.48 4.74 28.88
CA ALA A 45 4.26 5.31 27.81
C ALA A 45 4.60 4.22 26.77
N ARG A 46 4.45 4.55 25.47
CA ARG A 46 4.65 3.63 24.35
C ARG A 46 3.69 2.42 24.31
N GLY A 47 2.52 2.52 24.93
CA GLY A 47 1.46 1.51 24.84
C GLY A 47 0.93 1.32 23.40
N ALA A 48 0.34 0.16 23.12
CA ALA A 48 -0.22 -0.15 21.80
C ALA A 48 -1.40 0.77 21.47
N ASN A 49 -2.14 1.23 22.47
CA ASN A 49 -3.20 2.22 22.36
C ASN A 49 -2.72 3.53 21.75
N ILE A 50 -1.53 4.03 22.11
CA ILE A 50 -0.98 5.29 21.59
C ILE A 50 -0.74 5.15 20.08
N ALA A 51 -0.14 4.05 19.66
CA ALA A 51 0.11 3.76 18.24
C ALA A 51 -1.21 3.59 17.48
N MET A 52 -2.18 2.87 18.06
CA MET A 52 -3.49 2.63 17.45
C MET A 52 -4.31 3.93 17.32
N LEU A 53 -4.35 4.78 18.35
CA LEU A 53 -4.99 6.10 18.29
C LEU A 53 -4.40 6.94 17.16
N GLY A 54 -3.08 6.98 17.04
CA GLY A 54 -2.39 7.69 15.97
C GLY A 54 -2.74 7.17 14.57
N ARG A 55 -2.79 5.84 14.39
CA ARG A 55 -3.15 5.22 13.10
C ARG A 55 -4.60 5.50 12.71
N ILE A 56 -5.54 5.32 13.64
CA ILE A 56 -6.97 5.59 13.39
C ILE A 56 -7.18 7.06 13.03
N ALA A 57 -6.52 7.97 13.74
CA ALA A 57 -6.61 9.40 13.44
C ALA A 57 -6.10 9.72 12.02
N ARG A 58 -4.95 9.17 11.61
CA ARG A 58 -4.42 9.37 10.25
C ARG A 58 -5.36 8.79 9.20
N GLU A 59 -5.79 7.55 9.38
CA GLU A 59 -6.66 6.87 8.43
C GLU A 59 -7.98 7.65 8.22
N ALA A 60 -8.57 8.16 9.32
CA ALA A 60 -9.77 8.97 9.21
C ALA A 60 -9.51 10.31 8.48
N LEU A 61 -8.37 10.97 8.72
CA LEU A 61 -7.97 12.20 8.00
C LEU A 61 -7.72 11.92 6.51
N ASP A 62 -7.03 10.84 6.17
CA ASP A 62 -6.71 10.44 4.80
C ASP A 62 -7.97 10.03 4.05
N ALA A 63 -8.91 9.40 4.75
CA ALA A 63 -10.28 9.16 4.29
C ALA A 63 -11.15 10.42 4.33
N GLY A 64 -10.62 11.63 4.44
CA GLY A 64 -11.36 12.88 4.29
C GLY A 64 -12.31 13.27 5.43
N PHE A 65 -12.25 12.60 6.59
CA PHE A 65 -12.99 13.03 7.78
C PHE A 65 -12.26 14.17 8.50
N HIS A 66 -13.01 15.07 9.11
CA HIS A 66 -12.48 15.86 10.21
C HIS A 66 -12.32 14.95 11.44
N VAL A 67 -11.17 15.03 12.11
CA VAL A 67 -10.91 14.18 13.29
C VAL A 67 -10.94 15.00 14.58
N VAL A 68 -11.63 14.48 15.58
CA VAL A 68 -11.57 14.92 16.98
C VAL A 68 -10.91 13.80 17.79
N LEU A 69 -9.61 13.96 18.07
CA LEU A 69 -8.88 13.08 18.99
C LEU A 69 -9.13 13.57 20.42
N GLU A 70 -9.73 12.76 21.26
CA GLU A 70 -10.11 13.16 22.62
C GLU A 70 -9.62 12.18 23.69
N GLY A 71 -9.28 12.71 24.86
CA GLY A 71 -8.88 11.92 26.02
C GLY A 71 -8.06 12.71 27.03
N ILE A 72 -7.65 12.06 28.13
CA ILE A 72 -6.72 12.67 29.09
C ILE A 72 -5.36 12.89 28.39
N LEU A 73 -4.93 11.88 27.62
CA LEU A 73 -3.78 11.91 26.72
C LEU A 73 -2.55 12.56 27.37
N TYR A 74 -2.08 12.07 28.53
CA TYR A 74 -1.02 12.73 29.31
C TYR A 74 0.18 13.21 28.47
N ALA A 75 0.67 14.42 28.72
CA ALA A 75 1.69 15.05 27.90
C ALA A 75 2.99 14.23 27.84
N ASP A 76 3.42 13.63 28.96
CA ASP A 76 4.60 12.76 29.05
C ASP A 76 4.49 11.48 28.20
N ARG A 77 3.27 11.01 27.89
CA ARG A 77 3.02 9.76 27.15
C ARG A 77 2.62 10.00 25.70
N TYR A 78 1.76 10.98 25.46
CA TYR A 78 1.06 11.19 24.18
C TYR A 78 1.63 12.34 23.35
N SER A 79 2.48 13.21 23.94
CA SER A 79 2.98 14.41 23.23
C SER A 79 3.57 14.08 21.88
N HIS A 80 4.49 13.11 21.79
CA HIS A 80 5.10 12.73 20.51
C HIS A 80 4.07 12.33 19.45
N MET A 81 3.06 11.55 19.82
CA MET A 81 2.02 11.10 18.88
C MET A 81 1.15 12.27 18.43
N VAL A 82 0.71 13.11 19.38
CA VAL A 82 -0.10 14.30 19.06
C VAL A 82 0.67 15.31 18.23
N THR A 83 1.90 15.65 18.60
CA THR A 83 2.72 16.61 17.84
C THR A 83 3.07 16.09 16.45
N SER A 84 3.28 14.77 16.30
CA SER A 84 3.47 14.16 14.98
C SER A 84 2.20 14.26 14.13
N LEU A 85 1.01 13.97 14.68
CA LEU A 85 -0.25 14.15 13.95
C LEU A 85 -0.45 15.59 13.49
N VAL A 86 -0.23 16.56 14.38
CA VAL A 86 -0.36 17.98 14.09
C VAL A 86 0.61 18.43 13.00
N ARG A 87 1.88 18.03 13.10
CA ARG A 87 2.94 18.38 12.15
C ARG A 87 2.72 17.77 10.78
N ASP A 88 2.29 16.50 10.74
CA ASP A 88 2.18 15.75 9.48
C ASP A 88 0.87 16.06 8.74
N HIS A 89 -0.15 16.58 9.44
CA HIS A 89 -1.41 16.96 8.83
C HIS A 89 -1.26 18.24 7.98
N ARG A 90 -1.65 18.15 6.70
CA ARG A 90 -1.56 19.28 5.74
C ARG A 90 -2.64 20.35 5.94
N GLY A 91 -3.71 20.03 6.67
CA GLY A 91 -4.81 20.96 6.97
C GLY A 91 -4.66 21.65 8.32
N SER A 92 -5.73 22.32 8.75
CA SER A 92 -5.74 23.06 10.02
C SER A 92 -5.82 22.12 11.23
N SER A 93 -4.83 22.24 12.11
CA SER A 93 -4.76 21.49 13.36
C SER A 93 -4.92 22.43 14.55
N HIS A 94 -5.88 22.13 15.42
CA HIS A 94 -6.15 22.88 16.65
C HIS A 94 -6.10 21.92 17.83
N CYS A 95 -5.46 22.34 18.92
CA CYS A 95 -5.41 21.59 20.17
C CYS A 95 -6.01 22.43 21.29
N TYR A 96 -6.85 21.82 22.11
CA TYR A 96 -7.54 22.48 23.23
C TYR A 96 -7.32 21.69 24.51
N TYR A 97 -7.14 22.39 25.63
CA TYR A 97 -7.07 21.79 26.96
C TYR A 97 -8.21 22.33 27.82
N LEU A 98 -9.10 21.46 28.29
CA LEU A 98 -10.19 21.82 29.19
C LEU A 98 -9.66 21.86 30.63
N ASP A 99 -9.41 23.07 31.13
CA ASP A 99 -8.88 23.30 32.47
C ASP A 99 -10.01 23.28 33.49
N VAL A 100 -10.25 22.11 34.09
CA VAL A 100 -11.29 21.90 35.09
C VAL A 100 -10.62 21.44 36.38
N PRO A 101 -10.83 22.16 37.50
CA PRO A 101 -10.17 21.84 38.77
C PRO A 101 -10.63 20.49 39.33
N LEU A 102 -9.82 19.93 40.23
CA LEU A 102 -10.08 18.61 40.81
C LEU A 102 -11.43 18.56 41.53
N GLU A 103 -11.81 19.62 42.26
CA GLU A 103 -13.06 19.70 42.99
C GLU A 103 -14.26 19.59 42.04
N ALA A 104 -14.20 20.31 40.92
CA ALA A 104 -15.22 20.23 39.88
C ALA A 104 -15.23 18.85 39.20
N THR A 105 -14.06 18.23 39.02
CA THR A 105 -13.92 16.86 38.49
C THR A 105 -14.62 15.84 39.38
N LEU A 106 -14.42 15.91 40.70
CA LEU A 106 -15.04 15.03 41.68
C LEU A 106 -16.57 15.20 41.69
N VAL A 107 -17.07 16.44 41.75
CA VAL A 107 -18.51 16.74 41.71
C VAL A 107 -19.14 16.24 40.41
N ARG A 108 -18.55 16.53 39.26
CA ARG A 108 -19.07 16.10 37.95
C ARG A 108 -19.05 14.58 37.82
N HIS A 109 -18.00 13.92 38.29
CA HIS A 109 -17.92 12.46 38.26
C HIS A 109 -19.02 11.83 39.12
N ALA A 110 -19.22 12.30 40.35
CA ALA A 110 -20.28 11.82 41.24
C ALA A 110 -21.70 11.98 40.66
N SER A 111 -21.90 12.94 39.74
CA SER A 111 -23.19 13.16 39.07
C SER A 111 -23.46 12.23 37.87
N LYS A 112 -22.52 11.33 37.51
CA LYS A 112 -22.71 10.40 36.38
C LYS A 112 -23.78 9.35 36.69
N ALA A 113 -24.58 9.01 35.69
CA ALA A 113 -25.68 8.03 35.83
C ALA A 113 -25.21 6.57 35.88
N ASP A 114 -23.99 6.27 35.45
CA ASP A 114 -23.46 4.90 35.35
C ASP A 114 -22.90 4.42 36.71
N ALA A 115 -23.72 3.68 37.44
CA ALA A 115 -23.36 3.14 38.76
C ALA A 115 -22.16 2.18 38.71
N ALA A 116 -22.05 1.34 37.67
CA ALA A 116 -20.94 0.40 37.54
C ALA A 116 -19.61 1.14 37.29
N TYR A 117 -19.67 2.23 36.52
CA TYR A 117 -18.51 3.10 36.31
C TYR A 117 -18.10 3.83 37.59
N LEU A 118 -19.05 4.29 38.40
CA LEU A 118 -18.79 4.94 39.69
C LEU A 118 -18.12 3.99 40.69
N GLU A 119 -18.50 2.71 40.70
CA GLU A 119 -17.86 1.70 41.56
C GLU A 119 -16.41 1.42 41.14
N GLN A 120 -16.13 1.41 39.83
CA GLN A 120 -14.78 1.15 39.30
C GLN A 120 -13.85 2.35 39.41
N VAL A 121 -14.39 3.57 39.40
CA VAL A 121 -13.62 4.83 39.40
C VAL A 121 -13.95 5.65 40.64
N THR A 122 -13.07 5.59 41.63
CA THR A 122 -13.22 6.25 42.93
C THR A 122 -12.56 7.63 42.95
N ASP A 123 -12.84 8.43 43.98
CA ASP A 123 -12.19 9.73 44.22
C ASP A 123 -10.67 9.60 44.34
N THR A 124 -10.16 8.50 44.92
CA THR A 124 -8.73 8.18 44.98
C THR A 124 -8.14 8.00 43.58
N HIS A 125 -8.85 7.29 42.70
CA HIS A 125 -8.43 7.13 41.30
C HIS A 125 -8.39 8.49 40.60
N LEU A 126 -9.44 9.30 40.71
CA LEU A 126 -9.51 10.64 40.09
C LEU A 126 -8.39 11.55 40.57
N THR A 127 -8.12 11.56 41.87
CA THR A 127 -7.03 12.35 42.47
C THR A 127 -5.67 11.88 41.97
N SER A 128 -5.45 10.56 41.87
CA SER A 128 -4.18 10.00 41.37
C SER A 128 -3.93 10.27 39.88
N TRP A 129 -5.00 10.48 39.10
CA TRP A 129 -4.93 10.76 37.67
C TRP A 129 -4.89 12.26 37.37
N TYR A 130 -5.31 13.09 38.33
CA TYR A 130 -5.38 14.52 38.12
C TYR A 130 -3.98 15.11 37.95
N ARG A 131 -3.80 15.90 36.90
CA ARG A 131 -2.62 16.74 36.70
C ARG A 131 -3.08 18.15 36.36
N GLU A 132 -2.68 19.11 37.18
CA GLU A 132 -2.95 20.51 36.93
C GLU A 132 -2.19 20.98 35.69
N LEU A 133 -2.91 21.53 34.71
CA LEU A 133 -2.36 22.11 33.48
C LEU A 133 -1.29 21.22 32.79
N ASP A 134 -1.64 19.95 32.53
CA ASP A 134 -0.80 18.98 31.82
C ASP A 134 -0.70 19.30 30.30
N LEU A 135 -0.18 20.48 29.98
CA LEU A 135 -0.15 21.04 28.64
C LEU A 135 0.92 20.38 27.76
N LEU A 136 0.65 20.30 26.46
CA LEU A 136 1.62 19.89 25.45
C LEU A 136 2.74 20.93 25.32
N PRO A 137 3.97 20.49 25.01
CA PRO A 137 5.09 21.40 24.77
C PRO A 137 4.83 22.28 23.53
N GLY A 138 5.44 23.46 23.52
CA GLY A 138 5.43 24.36 22.34
C GLY A 138 4.21 25.26 22.22
N GLY A 139 3.37 25.37 23.25
CA GLY A 139 2.22 26.29 23.25
C GLY A 139 1.16 25.93 22.22
N LEU A 140 1.04 24.64 21.88
CA LEU A 140 0.11 24.14 20.87
C LEU A 140 -1.36 24.22 21.31
N GLU A 141 -1.62 24.29 22.61
CA GLU A 141 -2.96 24.17 23.19
C GLU A 141 -3.55 25.52 23.58
N THR A 142 -4.77 25.77 23.14
CA THR A 142 -5.64 26.81 23.68
C THR A 142 -6.31 26.28 24.95
N VAL A 143 -6.10 26.95 26.09
CA VAL A 143 -6.72 26.58 27.36
C VAL A 143 -8.16 27.10 27.41
N ILE A 144 -9.10 26.21 27.67
CA ILE A 144 -10.52 26.54 27.87
C ILE A 144 -10.79 26.56 29.39
N PRO A 145 -11.16 27.73 29.96
CA PRO A 145 -11.40 27.89 31.39
C PRO A 145 -12.55 27.04 31.94
N ALA A 146 -12.47 26.70 33.23
CA ALA A 146 -13.44 25.85 33.93
C ALA A 146 -14.89 26.37 33.93
N ASP A 147 -15.06 27.69 33.86
CA ASP A 147 -16.36 28.39 33.85
C ASP A 147 -16.99 28.45 32.44
N SER A 148 -16.27 28.01 31.40
CA SER A 148 -16.80 27.88 30.05
C SER A 148 -17.88 26.81 30.01
N THR A 149 -19.09 27.20 29.61
CA THR A 149 -20.19 26.23 29.45
C THR A 149 -19.93 25.32 28.26
N LEU A 150 -20.51 24.10 28.26
CA LEU A 150 -20.39 23.18 27.13
C LEU A 150 -20.77 23.84 25.80
N ARG A 151 -21.87 24.63 25.80
CA ARG A 151 -22.36 25.33 24.62
C ARG A 151 -21.36 26.37 24.14
N ASP A 152 -20.80 27.16 25.05
CA ASP A 152 -19.87 28.24 24.69
C ASP A 152 -18.52 27.66 24.21
N THR A 153 -18.04 26.58 24.82
CA THR A 153 -16.87 25.82 24.36
C THR A 153 -17.06 25.27 22.94
N ILE A 154 -18.20 24.63 22.66
CA ILE A 154 -18.51 24.13 21.31
C ILE A 154 -18.56 25.30 20.31
N ALA A 155 -19.27 26.38 20.64
CA ALA A 155 -19.40 27.54 19.77
C ALA A 155 -18.06 28.25 19.50
N HIS A 156 -17.16 28.27 20.49
CA HIS A 156 -15.79 28.77 20.34
C HIS A 156 -15.00 27.89 19.38
N ILE A 157 -14.94 26.57 19.61
CA ILE A 157 -14.17 25.65 18.77
C ILE A 157 -14.68 25.65 17.32
N LEU A 158 -16.00 25.64 17.10
CA LEU A 158 -16.58 25.69 15.75
C LEU A 158 -16.20 26.95 14.98
N ARG A 159 -16.07 28.08 15.69
CA ARG A 159 -15.67 29.36 15.08
C ARG A 159 -14.19 29.37 14.72
N GLU A 160 -13.32 28.90 15.61
CA GLU A 160 -11.88 28.87 15.34
C GLU A 160 -11.46 27.85 14.28
N THR A 161 -12.24 26.78 14.13
CA THR A 161 -11.97 25.72 13.15
C THR A 161 -12.67 25.93 11.81
N ASP A 162 -13.37 27.06 11.65
CA ASP A 162 -14.23 27.38 10.49
C ASP A 162 -15.33 26.33 10.19
N LEU A 163 -15.59 25.42 11.11
CA LEU A 163 -16.63 24.39 10.98
C LEU A 163 -18.04 24.94 11.18
N ALA A 164 -18.19 26.17 11.69
CA ALA A 164 -19.49 26.83 11.88
C ALA A 164 -20.22 27.14 10.56
N CYS A 165 -19.48 27.39 9.48
CA CYS A 165 -20.04 27.75 8.16
C CYS A 165 -19.76 26.70 7.08
N ALA A 166 -18.95 25.69 7.39
CA ALA A 166 -18.65 24.60 6.48
C ALA A 166 -19.91 23.74 6.25
N SER A 167 -20.22 23.47 4.98
CA SER A 167 -21.26 22.49 4.65
C SER A 167 -20.77 21.11 5.07
N PRO A 168 -21.60 20.29 5.75
CA PRO A 168 -21.20 18.95 6.16
C PRO A 168 -20.73 18.19 4.93
N VAL A 169 -19.44 17.90 4.85
CA VAL A 169 -18.93 17.00 3.82
C VAL A 169 -19.61 15.67 4.12
N PRO A 170 -20.44 15.12 3.20
CA PRO A 170 -20.93 13.77 3.39
C PRO A 170 -19.71 12.91 3.68
N PRO A 171 -19.76 11.98 4.65
CA PRO A 171 -18.62 11.11 4.87
C PRO A 171 -18.34 10.55 3.49
N PRO A 172 -17.09 10.65 2.97
CA PRO A 172 -16.81 10.07 1.69
C PRO A 172 -17.38 8.69 1.78
N ARG A 173 -18.26 8.37 0.84
CA ARG A 173 -18.84 7.05 0.86
C ARG A 173 -17.62 6.16 0.92
N CYS A 174 -17.45 5.44 2.03
CA CYS A 174 -17.04 4.06 1.88
C CYS A 174 -18.05 3.59 0.84
N THR A 175 -17.60 3.47 -0.39
CA THR A 175 -18.03 2.37 -1.21
C THR A 175 -17.64 1.12 -0.43
N SER A 176 -18.29 0.86 0.70
CA SER A 176 -18.74 -0.48 0.96
C SER A 176 -19.58 -0.77 -0.27
N SER A 177 -19.01 -1.52 -1.21
CA SER A 177 -19.65 -2.76 -1.63
C SER A 177 -21.17 -2.71 -1.41
N GLN A 178 -21.87 -1.87 -2.16
CA GLN A 178 -23.26 -2.16 -2.49
C GLN A 178 -23.16 -3.26 -3.53
N GLY A 179 -23.88 -4.35 -3.26
CA GLY A 179 -23.78 -5.61 -3.97
C GLY A 179 -23.66 -5.44 -5.49
N ASP A 180 -22.81 -6.30 -6.06
CA ASP A 180 -22.86 -6.69 -7.46
C ASP A 180 -22.72 -5.55 -8.48
N ALA A 181 -21.78 -4.64 -8.24
CA ALA A 181 -21.05 -3.99 -9.33
C ALA A 181 -19.59 -3.75 -8.89
N VAL A 182 -18.73 -4.70 -9.23
CA VAL A 182 -17.27 -4.55 -9.21
C VAL A 182 -16.93 -3.31 -10.04
N ASN A 183 -16.47 -2.21 -9.42
CA ASN A 183 -15.57 -1.35 -10.16
C ASN A 183 -14.30 -2.18 -10.32
N PRO A 184 -13.93 -2.57 -11.56
CA PRO A 184 -12.80 -3.44 -11.77
C PRO A 184 -11.54 -2.79 -11.18
N PRO A 185 -10.61 -3.58 -10.61
CA PRO A 185 -9.30 -3.06 -10.25
C PRO A 185 -8.73 -2.30 -11.45
N VAL A 186 -8.08 -1.17 -11.21
CA VAL A 186 -7.42 -0.42 -12.28
C VAL A 186 -6.37 -1.34 -12.87
N LEU A 187 -6.61 -1.80 -14.09
CA LEU A 187 -5.69 -2.69 -14.79
C LEU A 187 -4.49 -1.88 -15.29
N MET A 188 -3.35 -2.54 -15.48
CA MET A 188 -2.18 -1.87 -16.07
C MET A 188 -2.46 -1.38 -17.51
N SER A 189 -3.43 -1.99 -18.19
CA SER A 189 -3.93 -1.57 -19.50
C SER A 189 -4.99 -0.46 -19.45
N ASP A 190 -5.39 0.02 -18.27
CA ASP A 190 -6.38 1.10 -18.16
C ASP A 190 -5.86 2.35 -18.92
N PRO A 191 -6.68 2.99 -19.79
CA PRO A 191 -6.27 4.16 -20.56
C PRO A 191 -5.72 5.30 -19.69
N ARG A 192 -6.16 5.41 -18.43
CA ARG A 192 -5.63 6.41 -17.48
C ARG A 192 -4.19 6.14 -17.10
N VAL A 193 -3.77 4.87 -17.04
CA VAL A 193 -2.38 4.49 -16.80
C VAL A 193 -1.55 4.86 -18.03
N ALA A 194 -2.04 4.53 -19.23
CA ALA A 194 -1.37 4.88 -20.49
C ALA A 194 -1.22 6.39 -20.71
N ALA A 195 -2.17 7.19 -20.21
CA ALA A 195 -2.15 8.64 -20.31
C ALA A 195 -1.07 9.32 -19.43
N ILE A 196 -0.48 8.63 -18.46
CA ILE A 196 0.57 9.21 -17.61
C ILE A 196 1.85 9.47 -18.44
N PRO A 197 2.33 10.73 -18.50
CA PRO A 197 3.60 11.04 -19.16
C PRO A 197 4.77 10.32 -18.51
N VAL A 198 5.78 9.94 -19.30
CA VAL A 198 7.02 9.34 -18.81
C VAL A 198 8.15 10.34 -18.99
N HIS A 199 8.81 10.71 -17.90
CA HIS A 199 10.05 11.46 -17.88
C HIS A 199 11.18 10.51 -17.45
N GLU A 200 11.69 9.73 -18.40
CA GLU A 200 12.74 8.74 -18.15
C GLU A 200 13.99 9.40 -17.57
N CYS A 201 14.44 8.91 -16.41
CA CYS A 201 15.57 9.49 -15.68
C CYS A 201 16.92 8.79 -15.94
N GLY A 202 16.94 7.66 -16.64
CA GLY A 202 18.17 7.00 -17.11
C GLY A 202 18.90 6.18 -16.05
N GLU A 203 18.28 5.85 -14.91
CA GLU A 203 18.90 5.03 -13.87
C GLU A 203 19.33 3.67 -14.42
N PRO A 204 20.53 3.16 -14.09
CA PRO A 204 20.99 1.87 -14.61
C PRO A 204 20.20 0.72 -13.99
N LEU A 205 20.18 -0.41 -14.71
CA LEU A 205 19.79 -1.69 -14.14
C LEU A 205 20.94 -2.27 -13.32
N VAL A 206 20.61 -2.78 -12.13
CA VAL A 206 21.53 -3.42 -11.19
C VAL A 206 21.00 -4.79 -10.79
N ASP A 207 21.91 -5.74 -10.58
CA ASP A 207 21.57 -7.11 -10.20
C ASP A 207 21.31 -7.19 -8.69
N VAL A 208 20.13 -7.66 -8.28
CA VAL A 208 19.78 -7.76 -6.85
C VAL A 208 20.64 -8.78 -6.09
N ARG A 209 21.23 -9.76 -6.79
CA ARG A 209 22.08 -10.81 -6.19
C ARG A 209 23.36 -10.24 -5.60
N ASP A 210 23.93 -9.22 -6.25
CA ASP A 210 25.11 -8.49 -5.77
C ASP A 210 24.82 -7.68 -4.48
N HIS A 211 23.55 -7.62 -4.09
CA HIS A 211 23.08 -6.94 -2.89
C HIS A 211 22.43 -7.88 -1.87
N GLY A 212 22.68 -9.18 -1.99
CA GLY A 212 22.31 -10.17 -0.98
C GLY A 212 20.81 -10.49 -0.93
N PHE A 213 20.08 -10.25 -2.03
CA PHE A 213 18.71 -10.75 -2.20
C PHE A 213 18.72 -12.23 -2.59
N ARG A 214 17.83 -13.00 -1.98
CA ARG A 214 17.55 -14.37 -2.40
C ARG A 214 16.66 -14.30 -3.64
N VAL A 215 17.09 -14.96 -4.71
CA VAL A 215 16.32 -15.06 -5.95
C VAL A 215 15.68 -16.45 -6.07
N ASP A 216 14.50 -16.50 -6.67
CA ASP A 216 13.78 -17.75 -6.88
C ASP A 216 14.53 -18.66 -7.86
N PRO A 217 14.96 -19.87 -7.43
CA PRO A 217 15.69 -20.79 -8.30
C PRO A 217 14.86 -21.33 -9.47
N ARG A 218 13.52 -21.20 -9.41
CA ARG A 218 12.60 -21.60 -10.49
C ARG A 218 12.70 -20.68 -11.70
N LYS A 219 13.20 -19.45 -11.54
CA LYS A 219 13.40 -18.49 -12.63
C LYS A 219 14.83 -18.58 -13.15
N GLN A 220 14.95 -18.95 -14.41
CA GLN A 220 16.21 -18.94 -15.14
C GLN A 220 15.94 -18.42 -16.55
N ASP A 221 16.70 -17.40 -16.96
CA ASP A 221 16.74 -16.95 -18.35
C ASP A 221 18.20 -16.81 -18.80
N PRO A 222 18.51 -16.98 -20.11
CA PRO A 222 19.89 -16.97 -20.61
C PRO A 222 20.66 -15.69 -20.31
N LEU A 223 19.97 -14.56 -20.11
CA LEU A 223 20.57 -13.27 -19.84
C LEU A 223 20.54 -12.92 -18.33
N SER A 224 19.93 -13.77 -17.49
CA SER A 224 19.59 -13.48 -16.09
C SER A 224 18.94 -12.10 -15.92
N ALA A 225 18.19 -11.65 -16.94
CA ALA A 225 17.58 -10.34 -16.97
C ALA A 225 16.59 -10.18 -15.81
N PHE A 226 15.91 -11.27 -15.43
CA PHE A 226 14.94 -11.28 -14.35
C PHE A 226 15.49 -10.75 -13.02
N ALA A 227 16.78 -10.90 -12.73
CA ALA A 227 17.39 -10.48 -11.46
C ALA A 227 17.75 -8.99 -11.41
N HIS A 228 17.50 -8.23 -12.47
CA HIS A 228 17.87 -6.83 -12.57
C HIS A 228 16.70 -5.90 -12.23
N VAL A 229 16.98 -4.76 -11.59
CA VAL A 229 16.01 -3.68 -11.33
C VAL A 229 16.70 -2.33 -11.47
N ARG A 230 15.96 -1.21 -11.57
CA ARG A 230 16.57 0.13 -11.47
C ARG A 230 17.21 0.34 -10.09
N GLU A 231 18.28 1.14 -10.02
CA GLU A 231 18.95 1.44 -8.75
C GLU A 231 17.98 2.00 -7.68
N GLY A 232 17.08 2.91 -8.05
CA GLY A 232 16.06 3.44 -7.16
C GLY A 232 15.02 2.40 -6.72
N VAL A 233 14.81 1.32 -7.48
CA VAL A 233 13.96 0.18 -7.10
C VAL A 233 14.70 -0.73 -6.12
N LEU A 234 16.00 -0.99 -6.34
CA LEU A 234 16.84 -1.71 -5.40
C LEU A 234 16.88 -1.02 -4.03
N ALA A 235 17.01 0.31 -4.00
CA ALA A 235 17.00 1.08 -2.76
C ALA A 235 15.68 0.87 -1.97
N ARG A 236 14.54 0.88 -2.66
CA ARG A 236 13.23 0.59 -2.07
C ARG A 236 13.13 -0.86 -1.61
N LEU A 237 13.63 -1.84 -2.37
CA LEU A 237 13.67 -3.25 -1.94
C LEU A 237 14.47 -3.42 -0.64
N LYS A 238 15.61 -2.74 -0.50
CA LYS A 238 16.41 -2.76 0.74
C LYS A 238 15.64 -2.18 1.92
N GLN A 239 14.88 -1.10 1.70
CA GLN A 239 13.99 -0.53 2.71
C GLN A 239 12.87 -1.50 3.08
N ALA A 240 12.15 -2.07 2.09
CA ALA A 240 11.07 -3.04 2.34
C ALA A 240 11.58 -4.24 3.15
N ARG A 241 12.74 -4.80 2.78
CA ARG A 241 13.40 -5.88 3.51
C ARG A 241 13.69 -5.52 4.97
N SER A 242 14.12 -4.28 5.24
CA SER A 242 14.40 -3.81 6.62
C SER A 242 13.17 -3.67 7.51
N LEU A 243 11.98 -3.60 6.91
CA LEU A 243 10.69 -3.47 7.61
C LEU A 243 10.04 -4.82 7.92
N LEU A 244 10.58 -5.92 7.39
CA LEU A 244 10.09 -7.26 7.67
C LEU A 244 10.42 -7.69 9.11
N PRO A 245 9.54 -8.47 9.76
CA PRO A 245 9.79 -8.99 11.09
C PRO A 245 11.01 -9.92 11.10
N ALA A 246 11.66 -10.01 12.26
CA ALA A 246 12.78 -10.92 12.45
C ALA A 246 12.37 -12.34 12.07
N GLY A 247 13.15 -12.95 11.19
CA GLY A 247 12.93 -14.30 10.72
C GLY A 247 12.09 -14.45 9.46
N THR A 248 11.77 -13.35 8.79
CA THR A 248 11.16 -13.32 7.47
C THR A 248 12.02 -12.48 6.54
N ASP A 249 12.16 -12.90 5.28
CA ASP A 249 12.89 -12.17 4.25
C ASP A 249 12.12 -12.17 2.93
N LEU A 250 12.50 -11.29 1.99
CA LEU A 250 11.94 -11.27 0.64
C LEU A 250 12.55 -12.39 -0.20
N LEU A 251 11.70 -13.11 -0.93
CA LEU A 251 12.11 -13.96 -2.06
C LEU A 251 11.84 -13.21 -3.35
N PHE A 252 12.90 -12.85 -4.07
CA PHE A 252 12.81 -12.11 -5.31
C PHE A 252 12.54 -13.04 -6.49
N ILE A 253 11.42 -12.85 -7.18
CA ILE A 253 10.99 -13.70 -8.28
C ILE A 253 11.45 -13.12 -9.62
N GLU A 254 11.11 -11.86 -9.89
CA GLU A 254 11.35 -11.23 -11.20
C GLU A 254 11.37 -9.71 -11.07
N GLY A 255 12.29 -9.05 -11.78
CA GLY A 255 12.40 -7.61 -11.92
C GLY A 255 12.31 -7.23 -13.39
N TYR A 256 13.45 -7.06 -14.04
CA TYR A 256 13.52 -6.63 -15.43
C TYR A 256 13.17 -7.76 -16.40
N ARG A 257 12.24 -7.47 -17.33
CA ARG A 257 11.85 -8.37 -18.42
C ARG A 257 12.09 -7.71 -19.77
N PRO A 258 12.98 -8.25 -20.63
CA PRO A 258 13.20 -7.69 -21.97
C PRO A 258 11.90 -7.58 -22.78
N LEU A 259 11.77 -6.51 -23.57
CA LEU A 259 10.54 -6.23 -24.33
C LEU A 259 10.14 -7.40 -25.26
N ALA A 260 11.09 -8.00 -25.96
CA ALA A 260 10.83 -9.16 -26.82
C ALA A 260 10.35 -10.41 -26.04
N LEU A 261 10.66 -10.53 -24.75
CA LEU A 261 10.11 -11.58 -23.90
C LEU A 261 8.69 -11.24 -23.44
N GLN A 262 8.43 -9.97 -23.11
CA GLN A 262 7.09 -9.48 -22.77
C GLN A 262 6.10 -9.63 -23.95
N GLU A 263 6.52 -9.28 -25.16
CA GLU A 263 5.72 -9.45 -26.39
C GLU A 263 5.33 -10.90 -26.63
N ARG A 264 6.26 -11.84 -26.40
CA ARG A 264 6.00 -13.27 -26.50
C ARG A 264 4.97 -13.73 -25.48
N TYR A 265 5.15 -13.40 -24.20
CA TYR A 265 4.20 -13.76 -23.15
C TYR A 265 2.79 -13.23 -23.42
N PHE A 266 2.67 -11.98 -23.87
CA PHE A 266 1.39 -11.40 -24.20
C PHE A 266 0.72 -12.12 -25.37
N THR A 267 1.50 -12.44 -26.41
CA THR A 267 1.02 -13.14 -27.61
C THR A 267 0.56 -14.56 -27.28
N GLU A 268 1.38 -15.32 -26.55
CA GLU A 268 1.07 -16.70 -26.16
C GLU A 268 -0.22 -16.77 -25.34
N TYR A 269 -0.38 -15.93 -24.30
CA TYR A 269 -1.58 -15.94 -23.46
C TYR A 269 -2.83 -15.48 -24.21
N ARG A 270 -2.71 -14.47 -25.10
CA ARG A 270 -3.81 -14.06 -25.98
C ARG A 270 -4.26 -15.21 -26.89
N ASP A 271 -3.32 -15.97 -27.45
CA ASP A 271 -3.61 -17.07 -28.35
C ASP A 271 -4.27 -18.26 -27.59
N GLU A 272 -3.88 -18.50 -26.33
CA GLU A 272 -4.58 -19.45 -25.43
C GLU A 272 -6.03 -19.03 -25.17
N LEU A 273 -6.27 -17.75 -24.87
CA LEU A 273 -7.63 -17.22 -24.70
C LEU A 273 -8.45 -17.31 -25.99
N ALA A 274 -7.83 -17.09 -27.16
CA ALA A 274 -8.50 -17.22 -28.45
C ALA A 274 -8.93 -18.67 -28.73
N ALA A 275 -8.15 -19.66 -28.27
CA ALA A 275 -8.48 -21.06 -28.41
C ALA A 275 -9.66 -21.50 -27.52
N THR A 276 -9.80 -20.92 -26.32
CA THR A 276 -10.88 -21.24 -25.37
C THR A 276 -12.14 -20.37 -25.56
N HIS A 277 -12.00 -19.21 -26.20
CA HIS A 277 -13.08 -18.25 -26.47
C HIS A 277 -13.10 -17.82 -27.95
N PRO A 278 -13.46 -18.71 -28.90
CA PRO A 278 -13.39 -18.45 -30.34
C PRO A 278 -14.35 -17.33 -30.81
N ASP A 279 -15.34 -16.98 -30.00
CA ASP A 279 -16.33 -15.94 -30.31
C ASP A 279 -15.88 -14.52 -29.91
N TRP A 280 -14.75 -14.38 -29.19
CA TRP A 280 -14.24 -13.08 -28.75
C TRP A 280 -13.56 -12.32 -29.89
N THR A 281 -13.78 -11.00 -29.91
CA THR A 281 -13.10 -10.07 -30.81
C THR A 281 -11.63 -9.87 -30.40
N ALA A 282 -10.81 -9.36 -31.33
CA ALA A 282 -9.40 -9.03 -31.03
C ALA A 282 -9.25 -8.03 -29.86
N GLU A 283 -10.20 -7.11 -29.73
CA GLU A 283 -10.23 -6.13 -28.63
C GLU A 283 -10.55 -6.81 -27.29
N GLU A 284 -11.55 -7.70 -27.25
CA GLU A 284 -11.88 -8.47 -26.05
C GLU A 284 -10.73 -9.39 -25.64
N LEU A 285 -10.06 -10.04 -26.60
CA LEU A 285 -8.88 -10.86 -26.33
C LEU A 285 -7.74 -10.01 -25.74
N HIS A 286 -7.48 -8.83 -26.31
CA HIS A 286 -6.46 -7.91 -25.79
C HIS A 286 -6.80 -7.45 -24.36
N GLN A 287 -8.05 -7.04 -24.11
CA GLN A 287 -8.51 -6.59 -22.79
C GLN A 287 -8.45 -7.70 -21.74
N ASN A 288 -8.84 -8.93 -22.08
CA ASN A 288 -8.79 -10.07 -21.17
C ASN A 288 -7.35 -10.54 -20.93
N ALA A 289 -6.51 -10.61 -21.98
CA ALA A 289 -5.09 -10.92 -21.84
C ALA A 289 -4.39 -9.93 -20.89
N SER A 290 -4.73 -8.64 -21.03
CA SER A 290 -4.20 -7.55 -20.20
C SER A 290 -4.56 -7.62 -18.72
N ARG A 291 -5.53 -8.45 -18.31
CA ARG A 291 -5.85 -8.66 -16.89
C ARG A 291 -4.74 -9.40 -16.16
N TYR A 292 -3.96 -10.20 -16.89
CA TYR A 292 -2.92 -11.06 -16.34
C TYR A 292 -1.54 -10.79 -16.92
N VAL A 293 -1.43 -10.49 -18.22
CA VAL A 293 -0.15 -10.13 -18.84
C VAL A 293 -0.22 -8.70 -19.33
N SER A 294 0.60 -7.82 -18.76
CA SER A 294 0.65 -6.41 -19.19
C SER A 294 0.96 -6.27 -20.69
N PRO A 295 0.30 -5.35 -21.42
CA PRO A 295 0.70 -5.01 -22.78
C PRO A 295 2.16 -4.55 -22.85
N PRO A 296 2.94 -4.91 -23.89
CA PRO A 296 4.36 -4.55 -24.02
C PRO A 296 4.65 -3.05 -23.89
N GLU A 297 3.79 -2.19 -24.44
CA GLU A 297 3.87 -0.74 -24.39
C GLU A 297 3.72 -0.14 -22.97
N MET A 298 3.16 -0.93 -22.04
CA MET A 298 2.84 -0.54 -20.68
C MET A 298 3.54 -1.40 -19.63
N ALA A 299 4.37 -2.37 -20.04
CA ALA A 299 4.90 -3.41 -19.19
C ALA A 299 5.92 -2.88 -18.16
N PRO A 300 5.57 -2.86 -16.86
CA PRO A 300 6.43 -2.28 -15.82
C PRO A 300 7.75 -3.02 -15.61
N HIS A 301 7.74 -4.34 -15.81
CA HIS A 301 8.95 -5.16 -15.80
C HIS A 301 9.92 -4.76 -16.91
N SER A 302 9.44 -4.37 -18.10
CA SER A 302 10.31 -3.88 -19.17
C SER A 302 10.90 -2.50 -18.91
N ALA A 303 10.38 -1.75 -17.93
CA ALA A 303 10.98 -0.52 -17.44
C ALA A 303 12.05 -0.76 -16.35
N GLY A 304 12.18 -1.99 -15.85
CA GLY A 304 12.97 -2.31 -14.64
C GLY A 304 12.36 -1.71 -13.37
N ALA A 305 11.08 -1.35 -13.44
CA ALA A 305 10.35 -0.54 -12.47
C ALA A 305 9.36 -1.36 -11.63
N ALA A 306 9.22 -2.65 -11.92
CA ALA A 306 8.38 -3.55 -11.16
C ALA A 306 9.14 -4.77 -10.67
N VAL A 307 8.60 -5.36 -9.61
CA VAL A 307 9.14 -6.54 -8.95
C VAL A 307 8.01 -7.50 -8.61
N ASP A 308 8.26 -8.77 -8.84
CA ASP A 308 7.49 -9.87 -8.27
C ASP A 308 8.26 -10.43 -7.09
N VAL A 309 7.63 -10.46 -5.92
CA VAL A 309 8.24 -10.92 -4.67
C VAL A 309 7.26 -11.80 -3.87
N THR A 310 7.82 -12.76 -3.13
CA THR A 310 7.12 -13.47 -2.04
C THR A 310 7.94 -13.39 -0.76
N LEU A 311 7.62 -14.21 0.24
CA LEU A 311 8.33 -14.25 1.52
C LEU A 311 8.97 -15.61 1.74
N VAL A 312 10.09 -15.62 2.45
CA VAL A 312 10.74 -16.84 2.95
C VAL A 312 11.00 -16.74 4.46
N ASP A 313 11.10 -17.89 5.12
CA ASP A 313 11.57 -17.97 6.50
C ASP A 313 13.11 -17.90 6.62
N GLN A 314 13.62 -18.03 7.84
CA GLN A 314 15.05 -18.02 8.16
C GLN A 314 15.85 -19.11 7.45
N ASP A 315 15.22 -20.26 7.23
CA ASP A 315 15.82 -21.42 6.60
C ASP A 315 15.74 -21.31 5.06
N GLY A 316 15.03 -20.32 4.54
CA GLY A 316 14.84 -20.05 3.13
C GLY A 316 13.66 -20.80 2.52
N HIS A 317 12.75 -21.36 3.33
CA HIS A 317 11.53 -21.96 2.82
C HIS A 317 10.53 -20.87 2.45
N GLU A 318 9.96 -20.98 1.25
CA GLU A 318 8.90 -20.08 0.78
C GLU A 318 7.68 -20.20 1.70
N LEU A 319 7.19 -19.05 2.17
CA LEU A 319 5.99 -18.97 2.99
C LEU A 319 4.74 -19.10 2.11
N ASP A 320 3.70 -19.75 2.65
CA ASP A 320 2.41 -19.86 1.97
C ASP A 320 1.69 -18.51 1.95
N LEU A 321 1.54 -17.93 0.75
CA LEU A 321 0.74 -16.74 0.49
C LEU A 321 -0.58 -17.07 -0.23
N GLY A 322 -1.06 -18.30 -0.17
CA GLY A 322 -2.40 -18.72 -0.61
C GLY A 322 -2.48 -19.28 -2.02
N THR A 323 -1.50 -18.98 -2.88
CA THR A 323 -1.32 -19.67 -4.18
C THR A 323 0.15 -19.82 -4.48
N ARG A 324 0.50 -20.74 -5.38
CA ARG A 324 1.84 -20.76 -5.97
C ARG A 324 2.14 -19.48 -6.75
N VAL A 325 3.42 -19.27 -7.03
CA VAL A 325 3.89 -18.18 -7.88
C VAL A 325 3.41 -18.37 -9.32
N ASN A 326 2.93 -17.28 -9.94
CA ASN A 326 2.31 -17.20 -11.27
C ASN A 326 1.06 -18.08 -11.49
N ALA A 327 0.26 -18.32 -10.44
CA ALA A 327 -1.09 -18.85 -10.63
C ALA A 327 -1.99 -17.77 -11.24
N SER A 328 -2.67 -18.09 -12.34
CA SER A 328 -3.61 -17.17 -13.00
C SER A 328 -4.92 -17.04 -12.21
N PRO A 329 -5.77 -16.04 -12.50
CA PRO A 329 -7.10 -15.94 -11.93
C PRO A 329 -7.96 -17.18 -12.19
N GLU A 330 -7.84 -17.79 -13.37
CA GLU A 330 -8.55 -19.01 -13.75
C GLU A 330 -8.04 -20.24 -12.98
N GLU A 331 -6.72 -20.40 -12.86
CA GLU A 331 -6.08 -21.50 -12.11
C GLU A 331 -6.41 -21.42 -10.61
N SER A 332 -6.43 -20.20 -10.06
CA SER A 332 -6.54 -19.95 -8.63
C SER A 332 -7.96 -19.65 -8.14
N HIS A 333 -8.95 -19.61 -9.04
CA HIS A 333 -10.29 -19.10 -8.74
C HIS A 333 -10.25 -17.72 -8.06
N GLY A 334 -9.40 -16.82 -8.58
CA GLY A 334 -9.20 -15.47 -8.06
C GLY A 334 -8.36 -15.38 -6.78
N ALA A 335 -7.85 -16.49 -6.23
CA ALA A 335 -7.02 -16.43 -5.02
C ALA A 335 -5.71 -15.66 -5.24
N CYS A 336 -5.24 -15.48 -6.48
CA CYS A 336 -4.08 -14.64 -6.81
C CYS A 336 -4.29 -13.13 -6.57
N PHE A 337 -5.53 -12.66 -6.46
CA PHE A 337 -5.84 -11.25 -6.20
C PHE A 337 -5.39 -10.84 -4.81
N THR A 338 -4.87 -9.63 -4.64
CA THR A 338 -4.25 -9.17 -3.40
C THR A 338 -5.15 -9.34 -2.17
N HIS A 339 -6.42 -8.92 -2.30
CA HIS A 339 -7.42 -8.98 -1.23
C HIS A 339 -8.38 -10.16 -1.38
N ALA A 340 -7.94 -11.27 -2.00
CA ALA A 340 -8.71 -12.50 -2.11
C ALA A 340 -9.25 -12.96 -0.75
N THR A 341 -10.54 -13.30 -0.70
CA THR A 341 -11.22 -13.78 0.52
C THR A 341 -11.12 -15.29 0.69
N ASN A 342 -10.84 -16.02 -0.40
CA ASN A 342 -10.75 -17.49 -0.47
C ASN A 342 -9.34 -18.05 -0.16
N ILE A 343 -8.63 -17.44 0.79
CA ILE A 343 -7.31 -17.90 1.27
C ILE A 343 -7.32 -18.13 2.79
N SER A 344 -6.36 -18.93 3.28
CA SER A 344 -6.22 -19.18 4.73
C SER A 344 -5.85 -17.91 5.51
N ASP A 345 -6.18 -17.86 6.80
CA ASP A 345 -5.80 -16.74 7.67
C ASP A 345 -4.28 -16.55 7.75
N ARG A 346 -3.53 -17.66 7.70
CA ARG A 346 -2.06 -17.63 7.67
C ARG A 346 -1.54 -16.99 6.37
N ALA A 347 -2.08 -17.39 5.22
CA ALA A 347 -1.75 -16.79 3.93
C ALA A 347 -2.10 -15.29 3.90
N ARG A 348 -3.27 -14.92 4.45
CA ARG A 348 -3.67 -13.52 4.59
C ARG A 348 -2.70 -12.73 5.46
N HIS A 349 -2.27 -13.31 6.59
CA HIS A 349 -1.27 -12.67 7.45
C HIS A 349 0.06 -12.43 6.73
N HIS A 350 0.59 -13.43 5.99
CA HIS A 350 1.81 -13.26 5.21
C HIS A 350 1.66 -12.20 4.10
N ARG A 351 0.51 -12.16 3.41
CA ARG A 351 0.22 -11.09 2.44
C ARG A 351 0.20 -9.72 3.09
N THR A 352 -0.42 -9.58 4.27
CA THR A 352 -0.40 -8.32 5.02
C THR A 352 1.02 -7.89 5.39
N LEU A 353 1.90 -8.82 5.78
CA LEU A 353 3.31 -8.50 6.04
C LEU A 353 4.01 -8.00 4.78
N LEU A 354 3.84 -8.70 3.66
CA LEU A 354 4.43 -8.33 2.38
C LEU A 354 3.95 -6.95 1.92
N LEU A 355 2.63 -6.73 1.90
CA LEU A 355 2.01 -5.47 1.49
C LEU A 355 2.51 -4.31 2.34
N ASN A 356 2.46 -4.45 3.68
CA ASN A 356 2.90 -3.39 4.58
C ASN A 356 4.37 -3.01 4.37
N ALA A 357 5.25 -4.01 4.19
CA ALA A 357 6.68 -3.77 3.98
C ALA A 357 6.96 -3.08 2.63
N MET A 358 6.33 -3.55 1.56
CA MET A 358 6.51 -3.01 0.22
C MET A 358 5.90 -1.61 0.08
N GLU A 359 4.66 -1.38 0.53
CA GLU A 359 4.00 -0.08 0.46
C GLU A 359 4.68 0.98 1.33
N SER A 360 5.16 0.60 2.51
CA SER A 360 5.96 1.49 3.37
C SER A 360 7.31 1.87 2.76
N ALA A 361 7.77 1.11 1.76
CA ALA A 361 8.95 1.40 0.96
C ALA A 361 8.61 2.06 -0.39
N ASP A 362 7.43 2.66 -0.50
CA ASP A 362 6.98 3.42 -1.68
C ASP A 362 6.85 2.54 -2.95
N PHE A 363 6.44 1.29 -2.78
CA PHE A 363 5.87 0.49 -3.86
C PHE A 363 4.35 0.61 -3.91
N THR A 364 3.77 0.34 -5.08
CA THR A 364 2.33 0.17 -5.25
C THR A 364 2.02 -1.25 -5.68
N ASN A 365 1.17 -1.95 -4.93
CA ASN A 365 0.72 -3.28 -5.31
C ASN A 365 -0.24 -3.25 -6.51
N TYR A 366 -0.12 -4.25 -7.39
CA TYR A 366 -1.11 -4.50 -8.43
C TYR A 366 -2.21 -5.42 -7.92
N GLY A 367 -3.46 -4.92 -7.86
CA GLY A 367 -4.54 -5.57 -7.12
C GLY A 367 -4.95 -6.97 -7.63
N THR A 368 -4.64 -7.29 -8.89
CA THR A 368 -4.91 -8.62 -9.47
C THR A 368 -3.79 -9.63 -9.19
N GLU A 369 -2.66 -9.20 -8.62
CA GLU A 369 -1.51 -10.07 -8.36
C GLU A 369 -0.84 -9.69 -7.03
N PHE A 370 -1.07 -10.48 -5.97
CA PHE A 370 -0.53 -10.20 -4.63
C PHE A 370 1.00 -10.05 -4.58
N ARG A 371 1.70 -10.63 -5.57
CA ARG A 371 3.16 -10.67 -5.66
C ARG A 371 3.76 -9.45 -6.35
N HIS A 372 2.96 -8.73 -7.13
CA HIS A 372 3.45 -7.74 -8.09
C HIS A 372 3.40 -6.33 -7.49
N PHE A 373 4.52 -5.62 -7.63
CA PHE A 373 4.69 -4.27 -7.11
C PHE A 373 5.39 -3.39 -8.13
N SER A 374 4.85 -2.19 -8.34
CA SER A 374 5.41 -1.19 -9.25
C SER A 374 5.96 0.01 -8.47
N ALA A 375 7.03 0.62 -8.97
CA ALA A 375 7.66 1.80 -8.39
C ALA A 375 8.06 2.79 -9.49
N ALA A 376 7.56 4.02 -9.37
CA ALA A 376 7.82 5.15 -10.27
C ALA A 376 7.60 4.92 -11.79
N ASP A 377 6.86 3.86 -12.14
CA ASP A 377 6.31 3.66 -13.48
C ASP A 377 4.94 4.34 -13.62
N ARG A 378 4.26 4.12 -14.76
CA ARG A 378 2.94 4.72 -15.02
C ARG A 378 1.86 4.24 -14.07
N TYR A 379 1.86 2.95 -13.71
CA TYR A 379 0.85 2.42 -12.78
C TYR A 379 1.03 3.03 -11.40
N HIS A 380 2.25 3.03 -10.87
CA HIS A 380 2.58 3.68 -9.61
C HIS A 380 2.23 5.18 -9.64
N ALA A 381 2.62 5.90 -10.68
CA ALA A 381 2.34 7.32 -10.80
C ALA A 381 0.82 7.62 -10.80
N LEU A 382 0.01 6.84 -11.53
CA LEU A 382 -1.45 6.99 -11.48
C LEU A 382 -1.99 6.77 -10.06
N MET A 383 -1.59 5.67 -9.43
CA MET A 383 -2.09 5.28 -8.10
C MET A 383 -1.66 6.25 -7.00
N ARG A 384 -0.48 6.89 -7.15
CA ARG A 384 0.06 7.90 -6.24
C ARG A 384 -0.34 9.32 -6.61
N GLN A 385 -1.10 9.51 -7.69
CA GLN A 385 -1.50 10.82 -8.22
C GLN A 385 -0.31 11.71 -8.57
N GLU A 386 0.78 11.10 -9.03
CA GLU A 386 1.96 11.81 -9.53
C GLU A 386 1.72 12.28 -10.97
N PRO A 387 2.22 13.47 -11.34
CA PRO A 387 1.97 14.05 -12.66
C PRO A 387 2.70 13.35 -13.80
N HIS A 388 3.72 12.54 -13.50
CA HIS A 388 4.49 11.77 -14.48
C HIS A 388 5.18 10.57 -13.83
N ALA A 389 5.43 9.54 -14.63
CA ALA A 389 6.30 8.41 -14.29
C ALA A 389 7.77 8.76 -14.55
N ARG A 390 8.67 8.21 -13.74
CA ARG A 390 10.14 8.39 -13.87
C ARG A 390 10.82 7.28 -14.67
N TYR A 391 10.18 6.13 -14.80
CA TYR A 391 10.71 4.98 -15.53
C TYR A 391 9.78 4.60 -16.68
N GLY A 392 10.34 4.51 -17.88
CA GLY A 392 9.71 3.93 -19.07
C GLY A 392 10.40 2.64 -19.50
N PRO A 393 9.82 1.92 -20.48
CA PRO A 393 10.42 0.71 -21.05
C PRO A 393 11.85 0.96 -21.53
N ILE A 394 12.77 0.07 -21.14
CA ILE A 394 14.15 0.11 -21.60
C ILE A 394 14.19 -0.55 -22.98
N GLN A 395 14.37 0.25 -24.02
CA GLN A 395 14.79 -0.27 -25.31
C GLN A 395 16.26 -0.68 -25.18
N GLN A 396 16.56 -1.98 -25.31
CA GLN A 396 17.93 -2.38 -25.53
C GLN A 396 18.40 -1.67 -26.80
N ALA A 397 19.49 -0.91 -26.70
CA ALA A 397 20.20 -0.48 -27.89
C ALA A 397 20.50 -1.74 -28.70
N GLN A 398 20.06 -1.79 -29.95
CA GLN A 398 20.63 -2.74 -30.90
C GLN A 398 22.15 -2.57 -30.81
N PRO A 399 22.92 -3.67 -30.74
CA PRO A 399 24.37 -3.54 -30.82
C PRO A 399 24.66 -2.70 -32.07
N ALA A 400 25.32 -1.56 -31.87
CA ALA A 400 25.78 -0.73 -32.97
C ALA A 400 26.45 -1.65 -33.98
N ASP A 401 26.12 -1.51 -35.26
CA ASP A 401 26.75 -2.20 -36.37
C ASP A 401 28.28 -2.09 -36.21
N SER A 402 28.85 -3.11 -35.55
CA SER A 402 30.27 -3.34 -35.57
C SER A 402 30.48 -4.00 -36.91
N ALA A 403 30.84 -3.15 -37.87
CA ALA A 403 31.43 -3.56 -39.13
C ALA A 403 32.58 -4.53 -38.84
N THR A 404 32.24 -5.81 -38.80
CA THR A 404 33.18 -6.93 -38.70
C THR A 404 32.85 -7.84 -39.85
N GLN A 405 33.37 -7.42 -41.01
CA GLN A 405 33.88 -8.24 -42.09
C GLN A 405 33.39 -9.70 -42.09
N GLU A 406 32.45 -9.97 -43.00
CA GLU A 406 31.96 -11.29 -43.36
C GLU A 406 33.08 -12.35 -43.40
N ARG A 407 32.91 -13.42 -42.62
CA ARG A 407 33.23 -14.77 -43.10
C ARG A 407 31.93 -15.56 -43.08
N GLY A 408 31.36 -15.71 -44.26
CA GLY A 408 30.18 -16.55 -44.47
C GLY A 408 30.42 -18.00 -44.03
N PRO A 409 29.35 -18.75 -43.77
CA PRO A 409 29.46 -20.14 -43.33
C PRO A 409 30.13 -20.99 -44.41
N THR A 410 31.14 -21.78 -44.01
CA THR A 410 31.66 -22.89 -44.80
C THR A 410 30.52 -23.87 -45.14
N PRO A 411 30.34 -24.26 -46.41
CA PRO A 411 29.24 -25.12 -46.81
C PRO A 411 29.53 -26.59 -46.47
N TRP A 412 28.48 -27.32 -46.09
CA TRP A 412 28.45 -28.77 -46.13
C TRP A 412 28.65 -29.26 -47.58
N PRO A 413 29.37 -30.38 -47.82
CA PRO A 413 29.69 -30.82 -49.18
C PRO A 413 28.44 -31.39 -49.87
N GLY A 414 28.09 -30.83 -51.04
CA GLY A 414 27.13 -31.48 -51.96
C GLY A 414 26.01 -30.64 -52.56
N PHE A 415 26.11 -29.30 -52.63
CA PHE A 415 25.10 -28.47 -53.32
C PHE A 415 25.75 -27.36 -54.16
N ASP A 416 25.65 -27.46 -55.49
CA ASP A 416 26.04 -26.39 -56.44
C ASP A 416 24.77 -25.75 -57.02
N PRO A 417 24.46 -24.48 -56.71
CA PRO A 417 23.27 -23.80 -57.23
C PRO A 417 23.40 -23.23 -58.65
N ARG A 418 24.53 -23.39 -59.38
CA ARG A 418 24.76 -22.66 -60.64
C ARG A 418 24.37 -23.38 -61.92
N THR A 419 23.89 -24.63 -61.87
CA THR A 419 23.42 -25.32 -63.07
C THR A 419 22.07 -25.98 -62.83
N GLY A 420 21.01 -25.27 -63.21
CA GLY A 420 19.68 -25.87 -63.31
C GLY A 420 19.66 -26.95 -64.38
N ASN A 421 19.88 -28.22 -64.03
CA ASN A 421 19.27 -29.34 -64.74
C ASN A 421 19.32 -30.67 -63.95
N LYS A 422 18.25 -31.46 -64.11
CA LYS A 422 18.06 -32.80 -63.53
C LYS A 422 19.05 -33.81 -64.12
N ARG A 423 19.61 -34.71 -63.29
CA ARG A 423 19.98 -36.08 -63.73
C ARG A 423 19.60 -37.14 -62.69
N LYS A 424 19.04 -38.23 -63.24
CA LYS A 424 18.56 -39.48 -62.63
C LYS A 424 19.70 -40.44 -62.28
N ALA A 425 19.32 -41.47 -61.50
CA ALA A 425 19.87 -42.84 -61.42
C ALA A 425 21.14 -42.97 -60.55
N SER A 426 21.41 -44.06 -59.80
CA SER A 426 20.82 -45.39 -59.67
C SER A 426 21.52 -46.13 -58.51
N ASN A 427 20.87 -47.19 -58.01
CA ASN A 427 21.35 -48.40 -57.32
C ASN A 427 22.86 -48.61 -57.09
N GLY A 428 23.20 -49.22 -55.94
CA GLY A 428 24.42 -50.02 -55.83
C GLY A 428 24.81 -50.42 -54.41
N ASP A 429 24.26 -51.55 -53.97
CA ASP A 429 24.67 -52.46 -52.90
C ASP A 429 26.14 -52.52 -52.41
N THR A 430 26.23 -52.75 -51.09
CA THR A 430 27.08 -53.64 -50.27
C THR A 430 28.62 -53.74 -50.43
N CYS A 431 29.31 -53.54 -49.30
CA CYS A 431 30.26 -54.51 -48.72
C CYS A 431 30.62 -54.14 -47.26
N ALA A 432 30.09 -54.91 -46.30
CA ALA A 432 30.68 -55.35 -45.01
C ALA A 432 29.56 -55.82 -44.08
#